data_AF-A0A2R6FCY2-F1
#
_entry.id   AF-A0A2R6FCY2-F1
#
_cell.length_a   1.000
_cell.length_b   1.000
_cell.length_c   1.000
_cell.angle_alpha   90.00
_cell.angle_beta   90.00
_cell.angle_gamma   90.00
#
_symmetry.space_group_name_H-M   'P 1'
#
loop_
_entity.id
_entity.type
_entity.pdbx_description
1 polymer ?
#
loop_
_entity_poly.entity_id
_entity_poly.type
_entity_poly.pdbx_seq_one_letter_code
_entity_poly.pdbx_strand_id
1 'polypeptide(L)'
;MSVVPEEWSDPRSLGGTLYEVAWVGLAIVAVGVVGYQWGWFGEATIADGFVAVVVDPILAVATGYLLLFDERVWAFWSGHGRRFAALFVLIMAVQGLLSIAPVVTSLTMSVYLAALFPVRIYMYFHARQYPSTARNRAP
;
A
#
# COMPACT_ATOMS: atom_id res chain seq x y z
N MET A 1 -1.13 16.31 19.24
CA MET A 1 -2.55 16.04 19.03
C MET A 1 -2.68 15.33 17.68
N SER A 2 -3.34 14.16 17.64
CA SER A 2 -3.63 13.48 16.36
C SER A 2 -4.70 14.29 15.64
N VAL A 3 -4.39 14.75 14.42
CA VAL A 3 -5.35 15.43 13.53
C VAL A 3 -6.35 14.42 12.94
N VAL A 4 -6.02 13.14 13.02
CA VAL A 4 -6.82 12.03 12.49
C VAL A 4 -7.65 11.42 13.63
N PRO A 5 -8.99 11.29 13.48
CA PRO A 5 -9.85 10.60 14.44
C PRO A 5 -9.33 9.19 14.74
N GLU A 6 -9.39 8.73 16.00
CA GLU A 6 -8.89 7.39 16.38
C GLU A 6 -9.59 6.27 15.60
N GLU A 7 -10.85 6.46 15.24
CA GLU A 7 -11.62 5.57 14.37
C GLU A 7 -11.01 5.41 12.97
N TRP A 8 -10.25 6.38 12.46
CA TRP A 8 -9.52 6.27 11.17
C TRP A 8 -8.16 5.59 11.33
N SER A 9 -7.68 5.42 12.56
CA SER A 9 -6.45 4.66 12.84
C SER A 9 -6.68 3.15 12.87
N ASP A 10 -7.94 2.71 13.02
CA ASP A 10 -8.31 1.30 12.95
C ASP A 10 -8.48 0.87 11.47
N PRO A 11 -7.58 0.03 10.94
CA PRO A 11 -7.62 -0.41 9.54
C PRO A 11 -8.79 -1.36 9.26
N ARG A 12 -9.55 -1.80 10.27
CA ARG A 12 -10.79 -2.58 10.11
C ARG A 12 -12.04 -1.70 10.07
N SER A 13 -11.91 -0.41 10.39
CA SER A 13 -13.04 0.52 10.33
C SER A 13 -13.28 0.99 8.89
N LEU A 14 -14.52 1.39 8.61
CA LEU A 14 -14.88 1.97 7.32
C LEU A 14 -14.10 3.28 7.08
N GLY A 15 -13.90 4.09 8.13
CA GLY A 15 -13.15 5.34 8.06
C GLY A 15 -11.67 5.12 7.75
N GLY A 16 -11.01 4.18 8.41
CA GLY A 16 -9.61 3.83 8.17
C GLY A 16 -9.40 3.23 6.78
N THR A 17 -10.31 2.36 6.34
CA THR A 17 -10.27 1.79 4.98
C THR A 17 -10.44 2.87 3.92
N LEU A 18 -11.44 3.75 4.04
CA LEU A 18 -11.65 4.85 3.09
C LEU A 18 -10.49 5.83 3.07
N TYR A 19 -9.92 6.14 4.24
CA TYR A 19 -8.74 7.00 4.35
C TYR A 19 -7.55 6.41 3.61
N GLU A 20 -7.24 5.13 3.82
CA GLU A 20 -6.15 4.47 3.11
C GLU A 20 -6.41 4.33 1.62
N VAL A 21 -7.62 3.95 1.23
CA VAL A 21 -8.02 3.85 -0.19
C VAL A 21 -7.92 5.20 -0.87
N ALA A 22 -8.30 6.29 -0.20
CA ALA A 22 -8.13 7.65 -0.70
C ALA A 22 -6.65 8.01 -0.88
N TRP A 23 -5.78 7.65 0.07
CA TRP A 23 -4.34 7.85 -0.04
C TRP A 23 -3.70 7.02 -1.16
N VAL A 24 -4.10 5.77 -1.31
CA VAL A 24 -3.64 4.90 -2.41
C VAL A 24 -4.10 5.47 -3.75
N GLY A 25 -5.36 5.90 -3.84
CA GLY A 25 -5.90 6.58 -5.03
C GLY A 25 -5.13 7.86 -5.35
N LEU A 26 -4.84 8.70 -4.35
CA LEU A 26 -4.02 9.89 -4.50
C LEU A 26 -2.61 9.55 -5.00
N ALA A 27 -1.99 8.49 -4.46
CA ALA A 27 -0.69 8.01 -4.90
C ALA A 27 -0.69 7.54 -6.36
N ILE A 28 -1.73 6.81 -6.78
CA ILE A 28 -1.91 6.39 -8.19
C ILE A 28 -1.98 7.62 -9.09
N VAL A 29 -2.79 8.62 -8.73
CA VAL A 29 -2.91 9.86 -9.51
C VAL A 29 -1.58 10.60 -9.57
N ALA A 30 -0.87 10.73 -8.44
CA ALA A 30 0.42 11.39 -8.39
C ALA A 30 1.47 10.67 -9.26
N VAL A 31 1.58 9.35 -9.14
CA VAL A 31 2.49 8.53 -9.96
C VAL A 31 2.11 8.61 -11.44
N GLY A 32 0.83 8.57 -11.78
CA GLY A 32 0.34 8.71 -13.15
C GLY A 32 0.68 10.07 -13.76
N VAL A 33 0.45 11.16 -13.03
CA VAL A 33 0.75 12.53 -13.49
C VAL A 33 2.25 12.72 -13.67
N VAL A 34 3.07 12.32 -12.70
CA VAL A 34 4.53 12.47 -12.79
C VAL A 34 5.10 11.55 -13.88
N GLY A 35 4.65 10.30 -13.93
CA GLY A 35 5.10 9.35 -14.95
C GLY A 35 4.72 9.78 -16.37
N TYR A 36 3.56 10.41 -16.55
CA TYR A 36 3.17 11.00 -17.84
C TYR A 36 4.02 12.23 -18.19
N GLN A 37 4.21 13.18 -17.27
CA GLN A 37 4.98 14.40 -17.54
C GLN A 37 6.46 14.14 -17.83
N TRP A 38 7.05 13.16 -17.15
CA TRP A 38 8.49 12.87 -17.24
C TRP A 38 8.81 11.66 -18.13
N GLY A 39 7.81 11.08 -18.81
CA GLY A 39 8.01 9.97 -19.73
C GLY A 39 8.53 8.68 -19.06
N TRP A 40 8.20 8.45 -17.79
CA TRP A 40 8.66 7.26 -17.05
C TRP A 40 8.16 5.95 -17.67
N PHE A 41 7.01 5.98 -18.34
CA PHE A 41 6.41 4.85 -19.03
C PHE A 41 6.94 4.67 -20.47
N GLY A 42 8.24 4.86 -20.71
CA GLY A 42 8.88 4.80 -22.03
C GLY A 42 8.75 3.44 -22.74
N GLU A 43 9.81 2.94 -23.38
CA GLU A 43 9.78 1.66 -24.09
C GLU A 43 9.73 0.45 -23.13
N ALA A 44 8.61 0.28 -22.44
CA ALA A 44 8.35 -0.89 -21.62
C ALA A 44 8.26 -2.13 -22.50
N THR A 45 9.02 -3.17 -22.15
CA THR A 45 8.91 -4.44 -22.85
C THR A 45 7.72 -5.24 -22.32
N ILE A 46 7.27 -6.22 -23.11
CA ILE A 46 6.22 -7.17 -22.68
C ILE A 46 6.67 -7.93 -21.42
N ALA A 47 7.97 -8.23 -21.29
CA ALA A 47 8.52 -8.90 -20.12
C ALA A 47 8.42 -8.03 -18.85
N ASP A 48 8.71 -6.73 -18.95
CA ASP A 48 8.58 -5.77 -17.84
C ASP A 48 7.11 -5.65 -17.39
N GLY A 49 6.20 -5.60 -18.36
CA GLY A 49 4.75 -5.62 -18.11
C GLY A 49 4.29 -6.90 -17.41
N PHE A 50 4.79 -8.06 -17.85
CA PHE A 50 4.41 -9.35 -17.27
C PHE A 50 4.88 -9.50 -15.82
N VAL A 51 6.13 -9.12 -15.52
CA VAL A 51 6.65 -9.16 -14.15
C VAL A 51 5.79 -8.30 -13.22
N ALA A 52 5.48 -7.07 -13.63
CA ALA A 52 4.66 -6.18 -12.82
C ALA A 52 3.26 -6.78 -12.56
N VAL A 53 2.59 -7.24 -13.62
CA VAL A 53 1.22 -7.78 -13.55
C VAL A 53 1.12 -9.07 -12.72
N VAL A 54 2.18 -9.88 -12.63
CA VAL A 54 2.15 -11.13 -11.86
C VAL A 54 2.65 -10.94 -10.43
N VAL A 55 3.78 -10.26 -10.25
CA VAL A 55 4.45 -10.15 -8.95
C VAL A 55 3.77 -9.14 -8.04
N ASP A 56 3.37 -8.00 -8.58
CA ASP A 56 2.91 -6.89 -7.75
C ASP A 56 1.54 -7.14 -7.10
N PRO A 57 0.58 -7.83 -7.73
CA PRO A 57 -0.65 -8.22 -7.04
C PRO A 57 -0.39 -9.18 -5.88
N ILE A 58 0.55 -10.11 -6.02
CA ILE A 58 0.95 -11.02 -4.92
C ILE A 58 1.53 -10.21 -3.77
N LEU A 59 2.41 -9.25 -4.08
CA LEU A 59 3.01 -8.36 -3.09
C LEU A 59 1.95 -7.48 -2.41
N ALA A 60 0.95 -6.99 -3.15
CA ALA A 60 -0.15 -6.19 -2.60
C ALA A 60 -1.00 -7.01 -1.63
N VAL A 61 -1.35 -8.25 -1.99
CA VAL A 61 -2.05 -9.19 -1.10
C VAL A 61 -1.23 -9.49 0.15
N ALA A 62 0.05 -9.82 0.00
CA ALA A 62 0.94 -10.10 1.12
C ALA A 62 1.06 -8.90 2.06
N THR A 63 1.24 -7.70 1.50
CA THR A 63 1.33 -6.45 2.27
C THR A 63 0.04 -6.21 3.07
N GLY A 64 -1.11 -6.30 2.41
CA GLY A 64 -2.40 -6.09 3.08
C GLY A 64 -2.66 -7.11 4.18
N TYR A 65 -2.26 -8.37 3.97
CA TYR A 65 -2.41 -9.42 4.98
C TYR A 65 -1.52 -9.16 6.19
N LEU A 66 -0.23 -8.88 5.97
CA LEU A 66 0.71 -8.56 7.04
C LEU A 66 0.27 -7.34 7.85
N LEU A 67 -0.26 -6.30 7.20
CA LEU A 67 -0.70 -5.09 7.89
C LEU A 67 -1.94 -5.29 8.79
N LEU A 68 -2.79 -6.28 8.49
CA LEU A 68 -4.07 -6.50 9.20
C LEU A 68 -4.06 -7.65 10.20
N PHE A 69 -3.26 -8.67 9.93
CA PHE A 69 -3.28 -9.93 10.66
C PHE A 69 -2.00 -10.18 11.46
N ASP A 70 -0.90 -9.48 11.17
CA ASP A 70 0.31 -9.53 11.99
C ASP A 70 0.35 -8.34 12.95
N GLU A 71 0.13 -8.61 14.23
CA GLU A 71 0.16 -7.61 15.31
C GLU A 71 1.51 -6.90 15.43
N ARG A 72 2.62 -7.57 15.09
CA ARG A 72 3.97 -6.97 15.16
C ARG A 72 4.18 -5.94 14.05
N VAL A 73 3.73 -6.28 12.85
CA VAL A 73 3.79 -5.36 11.70
C VAL A 73 2.87 -4.17 11.94
N TRP A 74 1.66 -4.41 12.45
CA TRP A 74 0.75 -3.33 12.82
C TRP A 74 1.30 -2.44 13.94
N ALA A 75 1.86 -3.02 15.01
CA ALA A 75 2.47 -2.27 16.10
C ALA A 75 3.73 -1.48 15.68
N PHE A 76 4.46 -1.96 14.68
CA PHE A 76 5.53 -1.19 14.06
C PHE A 76 4.99 0.02 13.29
N TRP A 77 3.92 -0.18 12.52
CA TRP A 77 3.28 0.85 11.69
C TRP A 77 2.44 1.88 12.45
N SER A 78 1.92 1.54 13.63
CA SER A 78 1.15 2.46 14.48
C SER A 78 2.02 3.53 15.14
N GLY A 79 3.33 3.27 15.28
CA GLY A 79 4.29 4.24 15.79
C GLY A 79 4.62 5.32 14.76
N HIS A 80 4.09 6.53 14.93
CA HIS A 80 4.28 7.67 14.01
C HIS A 80 5.75 7.91 13.60
N GLY A 81 6.69 7.90 14.54
CA GLY A 81 8.11 8.12 14.24
C GLY A 81 8.74 6.99 13.41
N ARG A 82 8.39 5.73 13.70
CA ARG A 82 8.90 4.57 12.94
C ARG A 82 8.29 4.51 11.55
N ARG A 83 6.99 4.80 11.45
CA ARG A 83 6.27 4.97 10.18
C ARG A 83 6.92 6.03 9.30
N PHE A 84 7.23 7.19 9.85
CA PHE A 84 7.90 8.26 9.10
C PHE A 84 9.28 7.82 8.59
N ALA A 85 10.11 7.23 9.44
CA ALA A 85 11.43 6.74 9.04
C ALA A 85 11.34 5.64 7.97
N ALA A 86 10.42 4.69 8.12
CA ALA A 86 10.19 3.62 7.15
C ALA A 86 9.71 4.16 5.79
N LEU A 87 8.75 5.09 5.79
CA LEU A 87 8.28 5.76 4.59
C LEU A 87 9.39 6.59 3.92
N PHE A 88 10.22 7.28 4.70
CA PHE A 88 11.35 8.03 4.18
C PHE A 88 12.36 7.13 3.47
N VAL A 89 12.78 6.04 4.11
CA VAL A 89 13.68 5.04 3.51
C VAL A 89 13.06 4.43 2.27
N LEU A 90 11.77 4.10 2.30
CA LEU A 90 11.03 3.59 1.15
C LEU A 90 11.05 4.59 -0.01
N ILE A 91 10.72 5.85 0.22
CA ILE A 91 10.72 6.90 -0.81
C ILE A 91 12.12 7.08 -1.40
N MET A 92 13.17 7.11 -0.56
CA MET A 92 14.55 7.23 -1.03
C MET A 92 14.97 6.03 -1.89
N ALA A 93 14.61 4.81 -1.48
CA ALA A 93 14.87 3.61 -2.26
C ALA A 93 14.17 3.65 -3.63
N VAL A 94 12.92 4.10 -3.66
CA VAL A 94 12.13 4.25 -4.89
C VAL A 94 12.71 5.30 -5.81
N GLN A 95 13.14 6.44 -5.28
CA GLN A 95 13.85 7.45 -6.08
C GLN A 95 15.16 6.88 -6.66
N GLY A 96 15.92 6.12 -5.87
CA GLY A 96 17.11 5.42 -6.34
C GLY A 96 16.79 4.45 -7.48
N LEU A 97 15.76 3.62 -7.32
CA LEU A 97 15.30 2.68 -8.35
C LEU A 97 14.82 3.39 -9.62
N LEU A 98 14.06 4.48 -9.49
CA LEU A 98 13.64 5.31 -10.63
C LEU A 98 14.83 5.91 -11.39
N SER A 99 15.95 6.21 -10.72
CA SER A 99 17.16 6.70 -11.39
C SER A 99 17.88 5.63 -12.21
N ILE A 100 17.70 4.34 -11.87
CA ILE A 100 18.39 3.21 -12.53
C ILE A 100 17.49 2.56 -13.58
N ALA A 101 16.24 2.28 -13.23
CA ALA A 101 15.27 1.56 -14.04
C ALA A 101 13.91 2.26 -13.99
N PRO A 102 13.77 3.46 -14.59
CA PRO A 102 12.57 4.29 -14.49
C PRO A 102 11.31 3.59 -15.01
N VAL A 103 11.44 2.86 -16.12
CA VAL A 103 10.34 2.14 -16.76
C VAL A 103 9.83 1.03 -15.85
N VAL A 104 10.68 0.07 -15.48
CA VAL A 104 10.28 -1.08 -14.65
C VAL A 104 9.77 -0.63 -13.28
N THR A 105 10.42 0.37 -12.67
CA THR A 105 10.04 0.87 -11.35
C THR A 105 8.69 1.59 -11.37
N SER A 106 8.42 2.41 -12.41
CA SER A 106 7.13 3.07 -12.55
C SER A 106 6.00 2.09 -12.85
N LEU A 107 6.26 1.07 -13.68
CA LEU A 107 5.31 0.01 -14.01
C LEU A 107 4.95 -0.81 -12.77
N THR A 108 5.96 -1.24 -12.01
CA THR A 108 5.74 -2.03 -10.80
C THR A 108 5.01 -1.25 -9.71
N MET A 109 5.39 0.02 -9.49
CA MET A 109 4.65 0.91 -8.59
C MET A 109 3.18 1.06 -8.99
N SER A 110 2.91 1.25 -10.28
CA SER A 110 1.56 1.48 -10.78
C SER A 110 0.69 0.24 -10.59
N VAL A 111 1.20 -0.94 -10.98
CA VAL A 111 0.45 -2.20 -10.83
C VAL A 111 0.27 -2.55 -9.36
N TYR A 112 1.29 -2.38 -8.52
CA TYR A 112 1.20 -2.61 -7.09
C TYR A 112 0.10 -1.75 -6.46
N LEU A 113 0.12 -0.44 -6.70
CA LEU A 113 -0.88 0.48 -6.15
C LEU A 113 -2.29 0.14 -6.67
N ALA A 114 -2.42 -0.18 -7.96
CA ALA A 114 -3.68 -0.57 -8.56
C ALA A 114 -4.23 -1.87 -7.96
N ALA A 115 -3.36 -2.85 -7.65
CA ALA A 115 -3.74 -4.09 -6.99
C ALA A 115 -4.06 -3.89 -5.50
N LEU A 116 -3.42 -2.93 -4.83
CA LEU A 116 -3.64 -2.64 -3.41
C LEU A 116 -5.06 -2.12 -3.14
N PHE A 117 -5.65 -1.43 -4.11
CA PHE A 117 -7.01 -0.88 -4.03
C PHE A 117 -8.09 -1.97 -3.83
N PRO A 118 -8.27 -2.96 -4.74
CA PRO A 118 -9.22 -4.05 -4.53
C PRO A 118 -8.84 -4.96 -3.37
N VAL A 119 -7.53 -5.17 -3.10
CA VAL A 119 -7.07 -5.96 -1.95
C VAL A 119 -7.55 -5.35 -0.64
N ARG A 120 -7.40 -4.03 -0.46
CA ARG A 120 -7.87 -3.35 0.74
C ARG A 120 -9.37 -3.43 0.92
N ILE A 121 -10.14 -3.24 -0.16
CA ILE A 121 -11.60 -3.37 -0.13
C ILE A 121 -12.01 -4.80 0.25
N TYR A 122 -11.40 -5.81 -0.37
CA TYR A 122 -11.68 -7.21 -0.07
C TYR A 122 -11.39 -7.55 1.39
N MET A 123 -10.24 -7.11 1.91
CA MET A 123 -9.84 -7.38 3.29
C MET A 123 -10.76 -6.70 4.31
N TYR A 124 -11.27 -5.50 4.02
CA TYR A 124 -12.30 -4.85 4.86
C TYR A 124 -13.57 -5.72 4.95
N PHE A 125 -14.08 -6.20 3.81
CA PHE A 125 -15.24 -7.09 3.80
C PHE A 125 -14.97 -8.41 4.53
N HIS A 126 -13.79 -9.00 4.34
CA HIS A 126 -13.40 -10.24 5.00
C HIS A 126 -13.28 -10.09 6.53
N ALA A 127 -12.64 -9.03 7.00
CA ALA A 127 -12.51 -8.71 8.43
C ALA A 127 -13.87 -8.42 9.10
N ARG A 128 -14.84 -7.90 8.34
CA ARG A 128 -16.21 -7.66 8.82
C ARG A 128 -17.05 -8.94 8.89
N GLN A 129 -16.87 -9.87 7.95
CA GLN A 129 -17.59 -11.14 7.90
C GLN A 129 -17.07 -12.15 8.93
N TYR A 130 -15.79 -12.12 9.22
CA TYR A 130 -15.15 -12.92 10.27
C TYR A 130 -14.57 -11.99 11.34
N PRO A 131 -15.41 -11.43 12.25
CA PRO A 131 -14.88 -10.73 13.41
C PRO A 131 -14.08 -11.76 14.18
N SER A 132 -12.74 -11.63 14.15
CA SER A 132 -11.83 -12.52 14.86
C SER A 132 -12.30 -12.61 16.31
N THR A 133 -12.81 -13.78 16.70
CA THR A 133 -13.18 -14.17 18.07
C THR A 133 -12.00 -14.12 19.06
N ALA A 134 -10.84 -13.64 18.62
CA ALA A 134 -9.63 -13.43 19.39
C ALA A 134 -9.72 -12.31 20.45
N ARG A 135 -10.82 -11.52 20.50
CA ARG A 135 -11.04 -10.51 21.56
C ARG A 135 -11.83 -11.04 22.77
N ASN A 136 -11.90 -12.35 22.99
CA ASN A 136 -12.45 -12.93 24.22
C ASN A 136 -11.42 -13.69 25.08
N ARG A 137 -10.12 -13.49 24.83
CA ARG A 137 -9.05 -14.02 25.69
C ARG A 137 -7.94 -12.99 25.90
N ALA A 138 -8.25 -11.94 26.64
CA ALA A 138 -7.27 -11.28 27.48
C ALA A 138 -7.95 -11.03 28.85
N PRO A 139 -7.41 -11.57 29.95
CA PRO A 139 -7.92 -11.33 31.30
C PRO A 139 -7.74 -9.88 31.74
#